data_AF-A0A496Y4W8-F1
#
_entry.id   AF-A0A496Y4W8-F1
#
_cell.length_a   1.000
_cell.length_b   1.000
_cell.length_c   1.000
_cell.angle_alpha   90.00
_cell.angle_beta   90.00
_cell.angle_gamma   90.00
#
_symmetry.space_group_name_H-M   'P 1'
#
loop_
_entity.id
_entity.type
_entity.pdbx_description
1 polymer ?
#
loop_
_entity_poly.entity_id
_entity_poly.type
_entity_poly.pdbx_seq_one_letter_code
_entity_poly.pdbx_strand_id
1 'polypeptide(L)'
;MVSFRSNLSPVEIKTFLKTIADYTDDVLIIYCYKNSTPCPQCGHLQLCRSGALSLYSSSLDKVTHTIIACLHCGYKTISVELTCERL
;
A
#
# COMPACT_ATOMS: atom_id res chain seq x y z
N MET A 1 16.37 4.19 9.68
CA MET A 1 15.60 4.27 8.41
C MET A 1 15.63 2.90 7.75
N VAL A 2 14.50 2.20 7.67
CA VAL A 2 14.40 0.93 6.94
C VAL A 2 14.29 1.25 5.45
N SER A 3 15.12 0.63 4.61
CA SER A 3 15.04 0.82 3.16
C SER A 3 13.66 0.38 2.65
N PHE A 4 13.03 1.21 1.81
CA PHE A 4 11.79 0.86 1.11
C PHE A 4 11.95 -0.47 0.36
N ARG A 5 11.01 -1.40 0.56
CA ARG A 5 11.05 -2.74 -0.05
C ARG A 5 9.96 -2.89 -1.09
N SER A 6 10.34 -3.30 -2.30
CA SER A 6 9.40 -3.58 -3.37
C SER A 6 9.85 -4.68 -4.33
N ASN A 7 8.89 -5.43 -4.88
CA ASN A 7 9.09 -6.34 -6.01
C ASN A 7 8.44 -5.82 -7.32
N LEU A 8 8.05 -4.54 -7.35
CA LEU A 8 7.52 -3.86 -8.54
C LEU A 8 8.67 -3.33 -9.40
N SER A 9 8.46 -3.29 -10.72
CA SER A 9 9.34 -2.55 -11.63
C SER A 9 9.19 -1.03 -11.41
N PRO A 10 10.17 -0.21 -11.83
CA PRO A 10 10.08 1.25 -11.66
C PRO A 10 8.82 1.88 -12.28
N VAL A 11 8.35 1.34 -13.42
CA VAL A 11 7.12 1.80 -14.09
C VAL A 11 5.91 1.50 -13.22
N GLU A 12 5.84 0.31 -12.63
CA GLU A 12 4.74 -0.11 -11.78
C GLU A 12 4.72 0.64 -10.45
N ILE A 13 5.88 0.95 -9.86
CA ILE A 13 5.97 1.82 -8.68
C ILE A 13 5.39 3.19 -9.00
N LYS A 14 5.74 3.77 -10.16
CA LYS A 14 5.21 5.07 -10.58
C LYS A 14 3.69 5.02 -10.77
N THR A 15 3.16 3.97 -11.38
CA THR A 15 1.71 3.77 -11.54
C THR A 15 1.04 3.61 -10.18
N PHE A 16 1.59 2.79 -9.29
CA PHE A 16 1.09 2.61 -7.94
C PHE A 16 1.00 3.93 -7.18
N LEU A 17 2.09 4.69 -7.11
CA LEU A 17 2.15 5.97 -6.40
C LEU A 17 1.16 6.98 -6.96
N LYS A 18 0.97 7.01 -8.30
CA LYS A 18 -0.07 7.83 -8.92
C LYS A 18 -1.48 7.40 -8.51
N THR A 19 -1.74 6.09 -8.44
CA THR A 19 -3.05 5.55 -8.05
C THR A 19 -3.40 5.92 -6.61
N ILE A 20 -2.42 5.90 -5.70
CA ILE A 20 -2.61 6.12 -4.26
C ILE A 20 -2.23 7.55 -3.78
N ALA A 21 -2.04 8.49 -4.70
CA ALA A 21 -1.51 9.83 -4.38
C ALA A 21 -2.38 10.62 -3.39
N ASP A 22 -3.69 10.35 -3.34
CA ASP A 22 -4.63 10.91 -2.38
C ASP A 22 -4.46 10.35 -0.96
N TYR A 23 -3.81 9.21 -0.78
CA TYR A 23 -3.52 8.65 0.55
C TYR A 23 -2.17 9.07 1.09
N THR A 24 -1.25 9.52 0.24
CA THR A 24 0.13 9.83 0.64
C THR A 24 0.27 11.07 1.52
N ASP A 25 -0.78 11.89 1.62
CA ASP A 25 -0.81 13.04 2.54
C ASP A 25 -0.96 12.61 4.01
N ASP A 26 -1.61 11.46 4.26
CA ASP A 26 -1.92 10.97 5.60
C ASP A 26 -1.08 9.77 6.03
N VAL A 27 -0.52 9.04 5.05
CA VAL A 27 0.26 7.83 5.32
C VAL A 27 1.61 7.78 4.62
N LEU A 28 2.61 7.23 5.32
CA LEU A 28 3.93 6.92 4.79
C LEU A 28 4.00 5.46 4.35
N ILE A 29 4.27 5.22 3.06
CA ILE A 29 4.43 3.87 2.51
C ILE A 29 5.79 3.27 2.89
N ILE A 30 5.79 2.06 3.45
CA ILE A 30 7.02 1.36 3.90
C ILE A 30 7.45 0.26 2.94
N TYR A 31 6.48 -0.48 2.40
CA TYR A 31 6.73 -1.52 1.42
C TYR A 31 5.53 -1.65 0.48
N CYS A 32 5.77 -2.11 -0.74
CA CYS A 32 4.70 -2.53 -1.64
C CYS A 32 5.11 -3.76 -2.44
N TYR A 33 4.17 -4.67 -2.67
CA TYR A 33 4.43 -5.88 -3.46
C TYR A 33 3.23 -6.25 -4.33
N LYS A 34 3.50 -6.91 -5.45
CA LYS A 34 2.47 -7.52 -6.29
C LYS A 34 1.95 -8.79 -5.64
N ASN A 35 0.63 -8.91 -5.65
CA ASN A 35 -0.07 -10.09 -5.17
C ASN A 35 -0.73 -10.79 -6.37
N SER A 36 -0.72 -12.12 -6.37
CA SER A 36 -1.31 -12.97 -7.41
C SER A 36 -2.84 -13.06 -7.33
N THR A 37 -3.46 -12.28 -6.45
CA THR A 37 -4.93 -12.25 -6.31
C THR A 37 -5.54 -11.41 -7.46
N PRO A 38 -6.62 -11.90 -8.10
CA PRO A 38 -7.31 -11.11 -9.11
C PRO A 38 -7.91 -9.85 -8.50
N CYS A 39 -7.88 -8.75 -9.27
CA CYS A 39 -8.53 -7.52 -8.89
C CYS A 39 -10.05 -7.73 -8.73
N PRO A 40 -10.67 -7.31 -7.61
CA PRO A 40 -12.11 -7.47 -7.41
C PRO A 40 -12.95 -6.67 -8.40
N GLN A 41 -12.38 -5.63 -9.01
CA GLN A 41 -13.08 -4.77 -9.98
C GLN A 41 -12.89 -5.21 -11.43
N CYS A 42 -11.68 -5.62 -11.86
CA CYS A 42 -11.38 -5.93 -13.26
C CYS A 42 -10.86 -7.34 -13.53
N GLY A 43 -10.72 -8.20 -12.52
CA GLY A 43 -10.26 -9.58 -12.64
C GLY A 43 -8.77 -9.77 -12.97
N HIS A 44 -8.03 -8.71 -13.29
CA HIS A 44 -6.61 -8.81 -13.66
C HIS A 44 -5.71 -9.11 -12.46
N LEU A 45 -4.62 -9.83 -12.69
CA LEU A 45 -3.63 -10.22 -11.68
C LEU A 45 -2.59 -9.14 -11.35
N GLN A 46 -2.92 -7.86 -11.60
CA GLN A 46 -2.04 -6.71 -11.34
C GLN A 46 -2.43 -5.98 -10.06
N LEU A 47 -2.73 -6.74 -9.00
CA LEU A 47 -3.06 -6.20 -7.69
C LEU A 47 -1.78 -5.99 -6.89
N CYS A 48 -1.64 -4.82 -6.29
CA CYS A 48 -0.54 -4.48 -5.39
C CYS A 48 -1.09 -4.34 -3.97
N ARG A 49 -0.30 -4.80 -3.01
CA ARG A 49 -0.54 -4.58 -1.59
C ARG A 49 0.62 -3.79 -1.01
N SER A 50 0.31 -2.94 -0.05
CA SER A 50 1.26 -2.02 0.54
C SER A 50 0.98 -1.85 2.02
N GLY A 51 2.04 -1.79 2.82
CA GLY A 51 1.95 -1.41 4.23
C GLY A 51 2.31 0.05 4.40
N ALA A 52 1.54 0.76 5.21
CA ALA A 52 1.70 2.18 5.46
C ALA A 52 1.57 2.55 6.95
N LEU A 53 2.32 3.57 7.36
CA LEU A 53 2.27 4.18 8.68
C LEU A 53 1.41 5.44 8.63
N SER A 54 0.55 5.64 9.60
CA SER A 54 -0.16 6.91 9.78
C SER A 54 0.82 7.95 10.28
N LEU A 55 0.84 9.11 9.62
CA LEU A 55 1.64 10.26 10.07
C LEU A 55 1.08 10.90 11.35
N TYR A 56 -0.17 10.58 11.70
CA TYR A 56 -0.83 11.05 12.92
C TYR A 56 -0.77 10.05 14.07
N SER A 57 -0.14 8.88 13.87
CA SER A 57 0.06 7.90 14.93
C SER A 57 1.21 8.31 15.84
N SER A 58 1.00 8.29 17.15
CA SER A 58 2.08 8.44 18.14
C SER A 58 3.06 7.26 18.14
N SER A 59 2.65 6.13 17.55
CA SER A 59 3.48 4.93 17.35
C SER A 59 3.95 4.86 15.90
N LEU A 60 5.10 5.47 15.61
CA LEU A 60 5.68 5.53 14.26
C LEU A 60 6.34 4.22 13.80
N ASP A 61 6.45 3.21 14.67
CA ASP A 61 7.16 1.96 14.35
C ASP A 61 6.25 0.82 13.84
N LYS A 62 4.95 1.07 13.66
CA LYS A 62 3.96 0.01 13.39
C LYS A 62 3.11 0.30 12.17
N VAL A 63 3.01 -0.67 11.25
CA VAL A 63 2.12 -0.61 10.09
C VAL A 63 0.69 -0.49 10.56
N THR A 64 0.14 0.72 10.45
CA THR A 64 -1.24 1.05 10.85
C THR A 64 -2.26 0.83 9.74
N HIS A 65 -1.82 0.81 8.49
CA HIS A 65 -2.70 0.76 7.33
C HIS A 65 -2.17 -0.21 6.28
N THR A 66 -3.09 -0.93 5.65
CA THR A 66 -2.84 -1.70 4.44
C THR A 66 -3.56 -1.02 3.27
N ILE A 67 -2.81 -0.73 2.21
CA ILE A 67 -3.37 -0.21 0.96
C ILE A 67 -3.32 -1.30 -0.09
N ILE A 68 -4.43 -1.49 -0.79
CA ILE A 68 -4.54 -2.37 -1.94
C ILE A 68 -4.83 -1.51 -3.15
N ALA A 69 -4.07 -1.66 -4.22
CA ALA A 69 -4.27 -0.92 -5.46
C ALA A 69 -4.06 -1.80 -6.70
N CYS A 70 -4.89 -1.64 -7.72
CA CYS A 70 -4.72 -2.30 -9.01
C CYS A 70 -3.99 -1.38 -9.99
N LEU A 71 -2.89 -1.87 -10.57
CA LEU A 71 -2.11 -1.11 -11.54
C LEU A 71 -2.80 -0.97 -12.91
N HIS A 72 -3.80 -1.81 -13.17
CA HIS A 72 -4.51 -1.84 -14.46
C HIS A 72 -5.72 -0.91 -14.49
N CYS A 73 -6.66 -1.05 -13.55
CA CYS A 73 -7.92 -0.30 -13.55
C CYS A 73 -7.96 0.87 -12.56
N GLY A 74 -6.92 1.05 -11.73
CA GLY A 74 -6.89 2.10 -10.72
C GLY A 74 -7.76 1.83 -9.49
N TYR A 75 -8.38 0.63 -9.37
CA TYR A 75 -9.06 0.21 -8.13
C TYR A 75 -8.13 0.41 -6.94
N LYS A 76 -8.62 0.98 -5.85
CA LYS A 76 -7.86 1.13 -4.61
C LYS A 76 -8.76 1.05 -3.39
N THR A 77 -8.21 0.53 -2.31
CA THR A 77 -8.84 0.52 -1.00
C THR A 77 -7.78 0.62 0.09
N ILE A 78 -8.16 1.18 1.23
CA ILE A 78 -7.33 1.32 2.41
C ILE A 78 -8.06 0.67 3.58
N SER A 79 -7.34 -0.12 4.37
CA SER A 79 -7.86 -0.74 5.59
C SER A 79 -6.94 -0.41 6.77
N VAL A 80 -7.55 -0.12 7.92
CA VAL A 80 -6.83 0.07 9.19
C VAL A 80 -6.46 -1.30 9.75
N GLU A 81 -5.20 -1.48 10.12
CA GLU A 81 -4.71 -2.67 10.80
C GLU A 81 -4.85 -2.45 12.32
N LEU A 82 -5.88 -3.05 12.93
CA LEU A 82 -6.20 -2.91 14.35
C LEU A 82 -5.14 -3.53 15.28
N THR A 83 -4.22 -4.35 14.77
CA THR A 83 -3.24 -5.12 15.53
C THR A 83 -1.88 -4.42 15.69
N CYS A 84 -1.89 -3.09 15.85
CA CYS A 84 -0.69 -2.36 16.27
C CYS A 84 -0.36 -2.54 17.77
N GLU A 85 -1.15 -3.29 18.54
CA GLU A 85 -0.83 -3.61 19.93
C GLU A 85 -0.23 -5.01 20.07
N ARG A 86 1.07 -5.15 19.77
CA ARG A 86 1.90 -6.00 20.62
C ARG A 86 2.46 -5.09 21.71
N LEU A 87 1.84 -5.20 22.89
CA LEU A 87 2.39 -4.85 24.21
C LEU A 87 3.68 -5.63 24.46
#